data_AF-A0A841AU76-F1
#
_entry.id   AF-A0A841AU76-F1
#
_cell.length_a   1.000
_cell.length_b   1.000
_cell.length_c   1.000
_cell.angle_alpha   90.00
_cell.angle_beta   90.00
_cell.angle_gamma   90.00
#
_symmetry.space_group_name_H-M   'P 1'
#
loop_
_entity.id
_entity.type
_entity.pdbx_description
1 polymer ?
#
loop_
_entity_poly.entity_id
_entity_poly.type
_entity_poly.pdbx_seq_one_letter_code
_entity_poly.pdbx_strand_id
1 'polypeptide(L)'
;MRKSLKRLAVVGAVALGLVVAIPASPAFAIGEVACGNRDDFVKLDISFGNGMGTNKCFANGGVTGTNIGGVYNVFSGNNKVTVNYERNGRYESSTLGYWQGVGFSGTVRVYEVRIW
;
A
#
# COMPACT_ATOMS: atom_id res chain seq x y z
N MET A 1 -16.69 16.42 -72.77
CA MET A 1 -15.32 16.80 -72.32
C MET A 1 -15.41 18.23 -71.78
N ARG A 2 -15.02 18.63 -70.57
CA ARG A 2 -14.02 18.13 -69.60
C ARG A 2 -14.50 18.42 -68.17
N LYS A 3 -14.29 17.47 -67.25
CA LYS A 3 -14.49 17.63 -65.80
C LYS A 3 -13.35 18.45 -65.21
N SER A 4 -13.62 19.26 -64.19
CA SER A 4 -12.58 19.80 -63.31
C SER A 4 -13.11 19.88 -61.87
N LEU A 5 -13.02 18.77 -61.15
CA LEU A 5 -13.14 18.74 -59.69
C LEU A 5 -11.91 19.47 -59.10
N LYS A 6 -12.14 20.56 -58.37
CA LYS A 6 -11.09 21.16 -57.54
C LYS A 6 -11.01 20.41 -56.22
N ARG A 7 -9.80 19.94 -55.96
CA ARG A 7 -9.35 18.98 -54.95
C ARG A 7 -9.69 19.44 -53.52
N LEU A 8 -10.34 18.59 -52.74
CA LEU A 8 -10.34 18.70 -51.28
C LEU A 8 -8.92 18.43 -50.79
N ALA A 9 -8.31 19.41 -50.12
CA ALA A 9 -7.10 19.19 -49.35
C ALA A 9 -7.50 18.60 -48.00
N VAL A 10 -7.37 17.28 -47.85
CA VAL A 10 -7.49 16.60 -46.56
C VAL A 10 -6.16 16.79 -45.84
N VAL A 11 -6.14 17.67 -44.83
CA VAL A 11 -5.02 17.79 -43.91
C VAL A 11 -5.18 16.71 -42.84
N GLY A 12 -4.43 15.61 -42.99
CA GLY A 12 -4.36 14.55 -41.99
C GLY A 12 -3.50 14.99 -40.81
N ALA A 13 -4.09 15.11 -39.63
CA ALA A 13 -3.34 15.27 -38.38
C ALA A 13 -2.81 13.89 -37.95
N VAL A 14 -1.49 13.71 -37.97
CA VAL A 14 -0.85 12.51 -37.41
C VAL A 14 -0.63 12.76 -35.91
N ALA A 15 -1.52 12.21 -35.08
CA ALA A 15 -1.33 12.21 -33.63
C ALA A 15 -0.42 11.03 -33.25
N LEU A 16 0.87 11.28 -33.04
CA LEU A 16 1.78 10.31 -32.43
C LEU A 16 1.53 10.30 -30.93
N GLY A 17 0.79 9.29 -30.45
CA GLY A 17 0.63 9.03 -29.03
C GLY A 17 1.94 8.50 -28.45
N LEU A 18 2.58 9.28 -27.56
CA LEU A 18 3.68 8.80 -26.74
C LEU A 18 3.13 7.81 -25.70
N VAL A 19 3.32 6.51 -25.93
CA VAL A 19 3.11 5.51 -24.89
C VAL A 19 4.30 5.60 -23.95
N VAL A 20 4.13 6.30 -22.82
CA VAL A 20 5.13 6.31 -21.76
C VAL A 20 5.19 4.89 -21.19
N ALA A 21 6.30 4.19 -21.44
CA ALA A 21 6.59 2.93 -20.79
C ALA A 21 6.78 3.19 -19.30
N ILE A 22 5.72 3.05 -18.51
CA ILE A 22 5.84 3.02 -17.05
C ILE A 22 6.61 1.74 -16.74
N PRO A 23 7.79 1.79 -16.11
CA PRO A 23 8.45 0.58 -15.65
C PRO A 23 7.48 -0.14 -14.72
N ALA A 24 7.06 -1.34 -15.13
CA ALA A 24 6.32 -2.25 -14.27
C ALA A 24 7.31 -2.73 -13.20
N SER A 25 7.38 -1.99 -12.10
CA SER A 25 8.08 -2.46 -10.90
C SER A 25 7.53 -3.86 -10.56
N PRO A 26 8.37 -4.82 -10.17
CA PRO A 26 7.88 -6.13 -9.76
C PRO A 26 6.84 -5.92 -8.66
N ALA A 27 5.64 -6.47 -8.86
CA ALA A 27 4.63 -6.52 -7.82
C ALA A 27 5.13 -7.49 -6.75
N PHE A 28 5.92 -6.98 -5.80
CA PHE A 28 6.22 -7.73 -4.60
C PHE A 28 4.87 -7.99 -3.90
N ALA A 29 4.45 -9.25 -3.86
CA ALA A 29 3.14 -9.65 -3.34
C ALA A 29 3.22 -9.75 -1.82
N ILE A 30 3.13 -8.60 -1.15
CA ILE A 30 2.87 -8.58 0.29
C ILE A 30 1.57 -9.34 0.55
N GLY A 31 1.58 -10.22 1.54
CA GLY A 31 0.44 -11.07 1.87
C GLY A 31 0.13 -11.02 3.36
N GLU A 32 -1.17 -10.97 3.69
CA GLU A 32 -1.61 -11.29 5.05
C GLU A 32 -1.40 -12.79 5.28
N VAL A 33 -0.73 -13.14 6.38
CA VAL A 33 -0.40 -14.51 6.77
C VAL A 33 -0.82 -14.77 8.21
N ALA A 34 -1.02 -16.04 8.57
CA ALA A 34 -1.21 -16.42 9.97
C ALA A 34 0.06 -16.09 10.77
N CYS A 35 -0.08 -15.40 11.90
CA CYS A 35 1.04 -15.04 12.76
C CYS A 35 1.75 -16.26 13.37
N GLY A 36 0.98 -17.26 13.81
CA GLY A 36 1.51 -18.42 14.52
C GLY A 36 2.40 -18.02 15.70
N ASN A 37 3.51 -18.73 15.89
CA ASN A 37 4.55 -18.42 16.88
C ASN A 37 5.74 -17.66 16.28
N ARG A 38 5.52 -16.95 15.16
CA ARG A 38 6.58 -16.24 14.44
C ARG A 38 6.66 -14.79 14.89
N ASP A 39 7.88 -14.28 15.00
CA ASP A 39 8.21 -12.91 15.35
C ASP A 39 8.86 -12.13 14.21
N ASP A 40 9.22 -12.79 13.11
CA ASP A 40 9.89 -12.18 11.98
C ASP A 40 8.94 -11.51 10.96
N PHE A 41 7.63 -11.67 11.10
CA PHE A 41 6.64 -10.97 10.29
C PHE A 41 6.32 -9.58 10.83
N VAL A 42 5.85 -8.69 9.94
CA VAL A 42 5.18 -7.47 10.41
C VAL A 42 3.91 -7.88 11.11
N LYS A 43 3.71 -7.43 12.34
CA LYS A 43 2.54 -7.75 13.16
C LYS A 43 1.82 -6.49 13.59
N LEU A 44 0.51 -6.44 13.36
CA LEU A 44 -0.40 -5.44 13.92
C LEU A 44 -1.15 -6.08 15.08
N ASP A 45 -0.95 -5.60 16.30
CA ASP A 45 -1.76 -6.02 17.44
C ASP A 45 -3.01 -5.13 17.55
N ILE A 46 -4.17 -5.78 17.64
CA ILE A 46 -5.49 -5.17 17.49
C ILE A 46 -6.30 -5.40 18.75
N SER A 47 -6.91 -4.36 19.28
CA SER A 47 -7.86 -4.42 20.40
C SER A 47 -9.28 -4.22 19.90
N PHE A 48 -10.20 -5.05 20.40
CA PHE A 48 -11.64 -4.90 20.19
C PHE A 48 -12.34 -4.25 21.39
N GLY A 49 -11.58 -3.89 22.44
CA GLY A 49 -12.11 -3.42 23.72
C GLY A 49 -12.38 -4.56 24.71
N ASN A 50 -12.68 -4.21 25.96
CA ASN A 50 -13.00 -5.15 27.05
C ASN A 50 -11.96 -6.26 27.28
N GLY A 51 -10.68 -5.96 27.06
CA GLY A 51 -9.58 -6.92 27.20
C GLY A 51 -9.48 -7.96 26.08
N MET A 52 -10.29 -7.86 25.03
CA MET A 52 -10.22 -8.74 23.86
C MET A 52 -9.39 -8.12 22.74
N GLY A 53 -8.69 -8.98 21.99
CA GLY A 53 -7.87 -8.56 20.87
C GLY A 53 -7.50 -9.70 19.95
N THR A 54 -6.81 -9.36 18.87
CA THR A 54 -6.22 -10.30 17.91
C THR A 54 -4.96 -9.69 17.32
N ASN A 55 -4.33 -10.38 16.38
CA ASN A 55 -3.27 -9.83 15.56
C ASN A 55 -3.48 -10.15 14.07
N LYS A 56 -2.84 -9.34 13.22
CA LYS A 56 -2.70 -9.60 11.80
C LYS A 56 -1.22 -9.52 11.43
N CYS A 57 -0.75 -10.49 10.66
CA CYS A 57 0.63 -10.53 10.21
C CYS A 57 0.75 -10.36 8.71
N PHE A 58 1.80 -9.68 8.27
CA PHE A 58 2.12 -9.47 6.87
C PHE A 58 3.55 -9.94 6.59
N ALA A 59 3.71 -10.60 5.44
CA ALA A 59 4.97 -11.12 4.96
C ALA A 59 5.19 -10.77 3.49
N ASN A 60 6.44 -10.95 3.05
CA ASN A 60 6.97 -10.57 1.74
C ASN A 60 7.01 -9.05 1.52
N GLY A 61 7.97 -8.60 0.71
CA GLY A 61 8.03 -7.21 0.26
C GLY A 61 6.75 -6.82 -0.48
N GLY A 62 6.46 -5.52 -0.53
CA GLY A 62 5.33 -4.99 -1.27
C GLY A 62 4.49 -4.00 -0.50
N VAL A 63 3.40 -3.58 -1.11
CA VAL A 63 2.43 -2.66 -0.51
C VAL A 63 1.03 -3.23 -0.62
N THR A 64 0.26 -3.16 0.47
CA THR A 64 -1.14 -3.55 0.49
C THR A 64 -1.97 -2.48 1.17
N GLY A 65 -3.06 -2.10 0.50
CA GLY A 65 -4.10 -1.28 1.09
C GLY A 65 -4.91 -2.13 2.07
N THR A 66 -5.23 -1.55 3.21
CA THR A 66 -5.99 -2.21 4.27
C THR A 66 -6.96 -1.22 4.92
N ASN A 67 -7.72 -1.67 5.91
CA ASN A 67 -8.60 -0.84 6.72
C ASN A 67 -8.81 -1.52 8.08
N ILE A 68 -7.74 -1.56 8.86
CA ILE A 68 -7.70 -2.28 10.14
C ILE A 68 -7.81 -1.25 11.27
N GLY A 69 -8.97 -1.19 11.90
CA GLY A 69 -9.19 -0.41 13.11
C GLY A 69 -8.72 -1.17 14.37
N GLY A 70 -8.54 -0.43 15.46
CA GLY A 70 -8.22 -1.05 16.76
C GLY A 70 -6.73 -1.35 16.94
N VAL A 71 -5.87 -0.98 16.00
CA VAL A 71 -4.43 -1.25 16.09
C VAL A 71 -3.83 -0.40 17.20
N TYR A 72 -3.21 -1.03 18.20
CA TYR A 72 -2.56 -0.32 19.30
C TYR A 72 -1.04 -0.51 19.32
N ASN A 73 -0.53 -1.50 18.58
CA ASN A 73 0.90 -1.74 18.43
C ASN A 73 1.21 -2.29 17.03
N VAL A 74 2.34 -1.87 16.48
CA VAL A 74 2.95 -2.44 15.28
C VAL A 74 4.34 -2.94 15.63
N PHE A 75 4.67 -4.17 15.25
CA PHE A 75 6.01 -4.73 15.33
C PHE A 75 6.50 -5.08 13.92
N SER A 76 7.73 -4.72 13.57
CA SER A 76 8.26 -4.90 12.22
C SER A 76 8.81 -6.29 11.93
N GLY A 77 9.15 -7.06 12.97
CA GLY A 77 9.85 -8.33 12.81
C GLY A 77 11.15 -8.17 12.02
N ASN A 78 11.49 -9.15 11.18
CA ASN A 78 12.68 -9.08 10.33
C ASN A 78 12.47 -8.27 9.04
N ASN A 79 11.67 -7.20 9.11
CA ASN A 79 11.35 -6.36 7.94
C ASN A 79 11.62 -4.90 8.23
N LYS A 80 11.91 -4.14 7.17
CA LYS A 80 11.69 -2.70 7.18
C LYS A 80 10.26 -2.44 6.71
N VAL A 81 9.46 -1.73 7.51
CA VAL A 81 8.03 -1.51 7.23
C VAL A 81 7.65 -0.05 7.38
N THR A 82 6.78 0.43 6.49
CA THR A 82 6.06 1.69 6.64
C THR A 82 4.58 1.40 6.80
N VAL A 83 3.94 1.99 7.81
CA VAL A 83 2.49 1.91 8.02
C VAL A 83 1.88 3.30 7.91
N ASN A 84 0.83 3.43 7.10
CA ASN A 84 0.03 4.66 7.02
C ASN A 84 -1.26 4.44 7.81
N TYR A 85 -1.55 5.35 8.73
CA TYR A 85 -2.67 5.21 9.65
C TYR A 85 -3.34 6.55 9.92
N GLU A 86 -4.57 6.50 10.39
CA GLU A 86 -5.29 7.67 10.87
C GLU A 86 -5.40 7.63 12.39
N ARG A 87 -5.10 8.78 13.00
CA ARG A 87 -5.24 9.05 14.41
C ARG A 87 -6.01 10.36 14.60
N ASN A 88 -7.17 10.30 15.26
CA ASN A 88 -8.00 11.48 15.54
C ASN A 88 -8.30 12.32 14.28
N GLY A 89 -8.63 11.68 13.15
CA GLY A 89 -8.93 12.34 11.88
C GLY A 89 -7.71 12.89 11.12
N ARG A 90 -6.48 12.60 11.56
CA ARG A 90 -5.25 12.97 10.85
C ARG A 90 -4.56 11.73 10.31
N TYR A 91 -4.14 11.81 9.05
CA TYR A 91 -3.30 10.78 8.44
C TYR A 91 -1.84 11.00 8.84
N GLU A 92 -1.24 9.93 9.33
CA GLU A 92 0.15 9.86 9.77
C GLU A 92 0.84 8.65 9.15
N SER A 93 2.16 8.63 9.19
CA SER A 93 2.97 7.52 8.72
C SER A 93 4.11 7.25 9.69
N SER A 94 4.39 5.97 9.94
CA SER A 94 5.53 5.53 10.73
C SER A 94 6.34 4.51 9.94
N THR A 95 7.66 4.70 9.88
CA THR A 95 8.59 3.73 9.29
C THR A 95 9.45 3.12 10.37
N LEU A 96 9.45 1.80 10.45
CA LEU A 96 10.21 1.00 11.38
C LEU A 96 11.30 0.24 10.61
N GLY A 97 12.51 0.22 11.17
CA GLY A 97 13.57 -0.70 10.78
C GLY A 97 13.32 -2.10 11.35
N TYR A 98 14.29 -2.99 11.16
CA TYR A 98 14.23 -4.38 11.63
C TYR A 98 14.10 -4.46 13.15
N TRP A 99 13.23 -5.35 13.63
CA TRP A 99 13.04 -5.70 15.04
C TRP A 99 12.65 -4.51 15.92
N GLN A 100 11.83 -3.62 15.38
CA GLN A 100 11.33 -2.43 16.05
C GLN A 100 9.82 -2.49 16.25
N GLY A 101 9.32 -1.74 17.23
CA GLY A 101 7.90 -1.58 17.45
C GLY A 101 7.50 -0.14 17.71
N VAL A 102 6.26 0.19 17.40
CA VAL A 102 5.62 1.44 17.79
C VAL A 102 4.26 1.13 18.43
N GLY A 103 4.09 1.60 19.67
CA GLY A 103 2.82 1.58 20.38
C GLY A 103 2.10 2.91 20.22
N PHE A 104 0.78 2.87 20.10
CA PHE A 104 -0.06 4.06 20.03
C PHE A 104 -0.71 4.32 21.39
N SER A 105 -0.82 5.60 21.77
CA SER A 105 -1.62 6.01 22.93
C SER A 105 -3.11 5.92 22.57
N GLY A 106 -3.65 4.70 22.63
CA GLY A 106 -5.00 4.34 22.21
C GLY A 106 -4.99 3.35 21.05
N THR A 107 -5.97 3.45 20.16
CA THR A 107 -6.00 2.68 18.91
C THR A 107 -6.04 3.60 17.70
N VAL A 108 -5.47 3.14 16.59
CA VAL A 108 -5.49 3.82 15.29
C VAL A 108 -6.16 2.93 14.25
N ARG A 109 -6.46 3.52 13.10
CA ARG A 109 -6.88 2.78 11.91
C ARG A 109 -5.76 2.78 10.88
N VAL A 110 -5.22 1.60 10.58
CA VAL A 110 -4.18 1.41 9.57
C VAL A 110 -4.84 1.25 8.20
N TYR A 111 -4.35 1.97 7.20
CA TYR A 111 -4.86 1.96 5.83
C TYR A 111 -3.86 1.41 4.81
N GLU A 112 -2.57 1.36 5.12
CA GLU A 112 -1.57 0.76 4.25
C GLU A 112 -0.45 0.13 5.08
N VAL A 113 0.02 -1.03 4.64
CA VAL A 113 1.27 -1.64 5.11
C VAL A 113 2.18 -1.81 3.90
N ARG A 114 3.42 -1.33 4.04
CA ARG A 114 4.48 -1.47 3.03
C ARG A 114 5.70 -2.12 3.64
N ILE A 115 6.10 -3.27 3.12
CA ILE A 115 7.36 -3.95 3.44
C ILE A 115 8.37 -3.68 2.33
N TRP A 116 9.59 -3.29 2.70
CA TRP A 116 10.67 -2.92 1.78
C TRP A 116 11.62 -4.08 1.51
#